data_AF-A0AAU4EX93-F1
#
_entry.id   AF-A0AAU4EX93-F1
#
_cell.length_a   1.000
_cell.length_b   1.000
_cell.length_c   1.000
_cell.angle_alpha   90.00
_cell.angle_beta   90.00
_cell.angle_gamma   90.00
#
_symmetry.space_group_name_H-M   'P 1'
#
loop_
_entity.id
_entity.type
_entity.pdbx_description
1 polymer ?
#
loop_
_entity_poly.entity_id
_entity_poly.type
_entity_poly.pdbx_seq_one_letter_code
_entity_poly.pdbx_strand_id
1 'polypeptide(L)'
;MNDLDDFRAALRRPPSEPFAEPDLSRIMADGTRLRRRRRVLTTTGGLAAAAVVVLVVVFAVQLRQPAPAPVAQPPAPPAPTSSVPPPTTAGPPPAEPLGEVVGTGIRTAAGEIVIFAKAVDEPQILPDIHFGLVAGFRDGGNLEPVLATNEFRGSDRSFGFHATDGGEVLQDQTIPVFGYFAGAAASITTTVHGKTIQANVAKWSKDLNVVIFWFDPVAVPDSASLTPLIAYDSKGSRLTK
;
A
#
# COMPACT_ATOMS: atom_id res chain seq x y z
N MET A 1 -13.42 51.15 -25.88
CA MET A 1 -13.72 49.76 -25.51
C MET A 1 -12.98 49.44 -24.22
N ASN A 2 -13.62 48.77 -23.27
CA ASN A 2 -13.15 48.61 -21.89
C ASN A 2 -12.76 47.15 -21.66
N ASP A 3 -11.50 46.88 -21.29
CA ASP A 3 -10.92 45.52 -21.16
C ASP A 3 -11.74 44.60 -20.24
N LEU A 4 -12.45 45.19 -19.28
CA LEU A 4 -13.30 44.51 -18.32
C LEU A 4 -14.56 43.91 -18.95
N ASP A 5 -15.10 44.56 -19.99
CA ASP A 5 -16.28 44.06 -20.70
C ASP A 5 -15.90 42.98 -21.72
N ASP A 6 -14.72 43.10 -22.33
CA ASP A 6 -14.15 42.04 -23.18
C ASP A 6 -13.80 40.79 -22.38
N PHE A 7 -13.28 40.94 -21.15
CA PHE A 7 -13.04 39.82 -20.24
C PHE A 7 -14.35 39.14 -19.81
N ARG A 8 -15.39 39.93 -19.48
CA ARG A 8 -16.72 39.38 -19.17
C ARG A 8 -17.33 38.66 -20.38
N ALA A 9 -17.11 39.16 -21.59
CA ALA A 9 -17.57 38.52 -22.81
C ALA A 9 -16.81 37.21 -23.09
N ALA A 10 -15.50 37.16 -22.80
CA ALA A 10 -14.70 35.95 -22.92
C ALA A 10 -15.13 34.85 -21.94
N LEU A 11 -15.42 35.20 -20.67
CA LEU A 11 -15.89 34.24 -19.67
C LEU A 11 -17.31 33.70 -19.94
N ARG A 12 -18.15 34.46 -20.64
CA ARG A 12 -19.50 34.04 -21.03
C ARG A 12 -19.55 33.28 -22.35
N ARG A 13 -18.42 33.11 -23.04
CA ARG A 13 -18.37 32.40 -24.32
C ARG A 13 -18.43 30.90 -24.02
N PRO A 14 -19.52 30.19 -24.39
CA PRO A 14 -19.54 28.74 -24.28
C PRO A 14 -18.42 28.17 -25.16
N PRO A 15 -17.76 27.07 -24.74
CA PRO A 15 -16.73 26.43 -25.54
C PRO A 15 -17.30 26.06 -26.91
N SER A 16 -16.51 26.28 -27.97
CA SER A 16 -16.90 25.98 -29.36
C SER A 16 -17.05 24.49 -29.61
N GLU A 17 -16.47 23.66 -28.74
CA GLU A 17 -16.58 22.22 -28.77
C GLU A 17 -17.36 21.75 -27.52
N PRO A 18 -18.34 20.86 -27.69
CA PRO A 18 -18.97 20.22 -26.54
C PRO A 18 -17.88 19.45 -25.77
N PHE A 19 -17.91 19.53 -24.44
CA PHE A 19 -17.02 18.71 -23.61
C PHE A 19 -17.20 17.26 -24.02
N ALA A 20 -16.09 16.58 -24.33
CA ALA A 20 -16.10 15.15 -24.62
C ALA A 20 -16.83 14.43 -23.47
N GLU A 21 -17.83 13.63 -23.83
CA GLU A 21 -18.65 12.93 -22.84
C GLU A 21 -17.70 12.08 -21.97
N PRO A 22 -17.68 12.29 -20.64
CA PRO A 22 -16.83 11.50 -19.77
C PRO A 22 -17.17 10.03 -19.95
N ASP A 23 -16.19 9.21 -20.34
CA ASP A 23 -16.38 7.77 -20.43
C ASP A 23 -16.53 7.20 -19.02
N LEU A 24 -17.76 7.24 -18.52
CA LEU A 24 -18.11 6.79 -17.19
C LEU A 24 -17.77 5.30 -17.02
N SER A 25 -17.84 4.51 -18.09
CA SER A 25 -17.52 3.10 -18.04
C SER A 25 -16.03 2.87 -17.79
N ARG A 26 -15.16 3.62 -18.48
CA ARG A 26 -13.72 3.59 -18.28
C ARG A 26 -13.32 4.18 -16.93
N ILE A 27 -13.91 5.31 -16.53
CA ILE A 27 -13.67 5.94 -15.22
C ILE A 27 -14.09 5.00 -14.09
N MET A 28 -15.25 4.36 -14.20
CA MET A 28 -15.72 3.41 -13.20
C MET A 28 -14.90 2.12 -13.20
N ALA A 29 -14.44 1.63 -14.35
CA ALA A 29 -13.55 0.46 -14.44
C ALA A 29 -12.18 0.74 -13.81
N ASP A 30 -11.58 1.89 -14.10
CA ASP A 30 -10.33 2.33 -13.49
C ASP A 30 -10.50 2.55 -11.98
N GLY A 31 -11.61 3.18 -11.56
CA GLY A 31 -11.92 3.40 -10.15
C GLY A 31 -12.23 2.11 -9.36
N THR A 32 -12.94 1.15 -9.96
CA THR A 32 -13.22 -0.14 -9.31
C THR A 32 -11.99 -1.04 -9.25
N ARG A 33 -11.08 -0.96 -10.24
CA ARG A 33 -9.77 -1.62 -10.19
C ARG A 33 -8.91 -1.07 -9.04
N LEU A 34 -8.90 0.24 -8.83
CA LEU A 34 -8.24 0.88 -7.69
C LEU A 34 -8.81 0.40 -6.35
N ARG A 35 -10.15 0.36 -6.21
CA ARG A 35 -10.81 -0.09 -4.96
C ARG A 35 -10.62 -1.57 -4.66
N ARG A 36 -10.66 -2.44 -5.68
CA ARG A 36 -10.39 -3.88 -5.50
C ARG A 36 -8.94 -4.11 -5.06
N ARG A 37 -7.98 -3.35 -5.61
CA ARG A 37 -6.57 -3.44 -5.20
C ARG A 37 -6.34 -2.99 -3.76
N ARG A 38 -6.99 -1.91 -3.29
CA ARG A 38 -6.92 -1.49 -1.88
C ARG A 38 -7.53 -2.51 -0.90
N ARG A 39 -8.55 -3.27 -1.32
CA ARG A 39 -9.21 -4.29 -0.46
C ARG A 39 -8.47 -5.62 -0.37
N VAL A 40 -7.78 -6.06 -1.41
CA VAL A 40 -7.08 -7.37 -1.38
C VAL A 40 -5.89 -7.38 -0.40
N LEU A 41 -5.31 -6.22 -0.08
CA LEU A 41 -4.27 -6.09 0.94
C LEU A 41 -4.80 -5.91 2.38
N THR A 42 -6.11 -5.68 2.57
CA THR A 42 -6.72 -5.41 3.90
C THR A 42 -7.72 -6.48 4.37
N THR A 43 -8.10 -7.48 3.56
CA THR A 43 -9.11 -8.49 3.94
C THR A 43 -8.66 -9.96 3.78
N THR A 44 -7.55 -10.36 4.40
CA THR A 44 -7.22 -11.78 4.64
C THR A 44 -7.25 -12.11 6.14
N GLY A 45 -8.35 -11.75 6.83
CA GLY A 45 -8.52 -12.02 8.26
C GLY A 45 -9.88 -12.54 8.72
N GLY A 46 -10.91 -12.67 7.86
CA GLY A 46 -12.29 -12.65 8.39
C GLY A 46 -13.33 -13.68 7.90
N LEU A 47 -13.03 -14.63 7.01
CA LEU A 47 -14.07 -15.50 6.43
C LEU A 47 -13.71 -17.00 6.35
N ALA A 48 -13.07 -17.56 7.39
CA ALA A 48 -12.77 -19.00 7.45
C ALA A 48 -13.44 -19.74 8.62
N ALA A 49 -14.42 -19.15 9.31
CA ALA A 49 -15.03 -19.76 10.51
C ALA A 49 -16.36 -20.50 10.27
N ALA A 50 -17.00 -20.40 9.11
CA ALA A 50 -18.38 -20.91 8.93
C ALA A 50 -18.51 -22.25 8.18
N ALA A 51 -17.44 -22.80 7.57
CA ALA A 51 -17.56 -23.97 6.69
C ALA A 51 -17.19 -25.32 7.33
N VAL A 52 -16.66 -25.35 8.56
CA VAL A 52 -16.06 -26.58 9.14
C VAL A 52 -17.09 -27.49 9.83
N VAL A 53 -18.30 -27.02 10.15
CA VAL A 53 -19.26 -27.82 10.93
C VAL A 53 -20.03 -28.86 10.08
N VAL A 54 -20.10 -28.71 8.76
CA VAL A 54 -20.94 -29.59 7.91
C VAL A 54 -20.20 -30.87 7.46
N LEU A 55 -18.86 -30.89 7.47
CA LEU A 55 -18.07 -32.01 6.92
C LEU A 55 -17.85 -33.19 7.89
N VAL A 56 -18.16 -33.04 9.19
CA VAL A 56 -17.96 -34.11 10.18
C VAL A 56 -19.11 -35.14 10.19
N VAL A 57 -20.31 -34.77 9.70
CA VAL A 57 -21.49 -35.67 9.79
C VAL A 57 -21.54 -36.71 8.67
N VAL A 58 -20.93 -36.45 7.50
CA VAL A 58 -21.04 -37.36 6.34
C VAL A 58 -20.08 -38.55 6.42
N PHE A 59 -18.98 -38.46 7.18
CA PHE A 59 -17.99 -39.55 7.27
C PHE A 59 -18.36 -40.64 8.30
N ALA A 60 -19.34 -40.39 9.18
CA ALA A 60 -19.71 -41.30 10.26
C ALA A 60 -20.66 -42.45 9.85
N VAL A 61 -21.25 -42.41 8.65
CA VAL A 61 -22.34 -43.34 8.26
C VAL A 61 -21.88 -44.49 7.34
N GLN A 62 -20.67 -44.44 6.78
CA GLN A 62 -20.20 -45.40 5.76
C GLN A 62 -19.34 -46.58 6.28
N LEU A 63 -19.22 -46.79 7.59
CA LEU A 63 -18.42 -47.90 8.15
C LEU A 63 -19.23 -48.98 8.89
N ARG A 64 -20.54 -49.11 8.61
CA ARG A 64 -21.36 -50.24 9.09
C ARG A 64 -21.53 -51.31 8.01
N GLN A 65 -20.62 -52.27 7.96
CA GLN A 65 -20.91 -53.64 7.50
C GLN A 65 -20.18 -54.67 8.40
N PRO A 66 -20.84 -55.77 8.85
CA PRO A 66 -20.25 -56.73 9.78
C PRO A 66 -19.79 -58.08 9.16
N ALA A 67 -18.73 -58.64 9.79
CA ALA A 67 -18.32 -60.06 9.98
C ALA A 67 -17.72 -60.87 8.80
N PRO A 68 -16.89 -61.94 9.03
CA PRO A 68 -16.54 -62.65 10.29
C PRO A 68 -15.02 -62.86 10.61
N ALA A 69 -14.75 -63.39 11.81
CA ALA A 69 -13.45 -63.56 12.52
C ALA A 69 -12.78 -64.96 12.28
N PRO A 70 -11.79 -65.43 13.10
CA PRO A 70 -10.39 -64.99 13.32
C PRO A 70 -9.34 -66.14 13.19
N VAL A 71 -8.04 -65.84 13.03
CA VAL A 71 -6.93 -66.76 13.39
C VAL A 71 -5.76 -66.00 13.99
N ALA A 72 -5.18 -66.58 15.04
CA ALA A 72 -4.29 -65.95 16.02
C ALA A 72 -2.79 -66.03 15.67
N GLN A 73 -2.02 -64.99 16.03
CA GLN A 73 -0.57 -65.08 16.24
C GLN A 73 -0.06 -63.94 17.18
N PRO A 74 0.72 -64.22 18.24
CA PRO A 74 1.39 -63.20 19.10
C PRO A 74 2.91 -63.10 18.82
N PRO A 75 3.70 -62.19 19.44
CA PRO A 75 3.58 -60.73 19.59
C PRO A 75 4.81 -59.98 19.00
N ALA A 76 4.72 -58.66 18.74
CA ALA A 76 5.88 -57.81 18.44
C ALA A 76 5.81 -56.49 19.24
N PRO A 77 6.93 -55.96 19.76
CA PRO A 77 6.98 -54.74 20.59
C PRO A 77 6.65 -53.47 19.79
N PRO A 78 6.09 -52.42 20.43
CA PRO A 78 5.65 -51.20 19.74
C PRO A 78 6.84 -50.37 19.27
N ALA A 79 6.88 -50.06 17.97
CA ALA A 79 7.73 -49.02 17.41
C ALA A 79 7.13 -47.63 17.72
N PRO A 80 7.95 -46.61 18.08
CA PRO A 80 7.45 -45.27 18.28
C PRO A 80 6.98 -44.66 16.96
N THR A 81 5.69 -44.33 16.88
CA THR A 81 5.13 -43.55 15.78
C THR A 81 5.58 -42.11 15.91
N SER A 82 6.57 -41.72 15.11
CA SER A 82 6.87 -40.32 14.84
C SER A 82 5.64 -39.69 14.17
N SER A 83 4.87 -38.91 14.93
CA SER A 83 3.83 -38.05 14.37
C SER A 83 4.52 -36.96 13.56
N VAL A 84 4.58 -37.15 12.24
CA VAL A 84 4.89 -36.06 11.31
C VAL A 84 3.70 -35.09 11.37
N PRO A 85 3.88 -33.85 11.85
CA PRO A 85 2.79 -32.87 11.82
C PRO A 85 2.39 -32.62 10.35
N PRO A 86 1.10 -32.43 10.06
CA PRO A 86 0.63 -32.15 8.71
C PRO A 86 1.33 -30.89 8.19
N PRO A 87 1.64 -30.81 6.88
CA PRO A 87 2.22 -29.61 6.31
C PRO A 87 1.25 -28.47 6.59
N THR A 88 1.67 -27.57 7.49
CA THR A 88 1.00 -26.29 7.63
C THR A 88 1.21 -25.63 6.28
N THR A 89 0.15 -25.45 5.51
CA THR A 89 0.16 -24.57 4.34
C THR A 89 0.43 -23.17 4.89
N ALA A 90 1.71 -22.87 5.07
CA ALA A 90 2.17 -21.53 5.36
C ALA A 90 1.65 -20.67 4.21
N GLY A 91 0.75 -19.74 4.53
CA GLY A 91 0.49 -18.64 3.62
C GLY A 91 1.82 -17.98 3.24
N PRO A 92 1.88 -17.28 2.09
CA PRO A 92 3.10 -16.58 1.68
C PRO A 92 3.64 -15.78 2.87
N PRO A 93 4.94 -15.90 3.21
CA PRO A 93 5.50 -15.15 4.30
C PRO A 93 5.21 -13.67 4.09
N PRO A 94 4.93 -12.90 5.17
CA PRO A 94 4.76 -11.47 5.05
C PRO A 94 6.01 -10.90 4.38
N ALA A 95 5.83 -10.37 3.17
CA ALA A 95 6.94 -9.91 2.35
C ALA A 95 7.75 -8.85 3.11
N GLU A 96 9.04 -9.13 3.28
CA GLU A 96 9.95 -8.33 4.10
C GLU A 96 10.16 -6.92 3.51
N PRO A 97 10.45 -5.91 4.37
CA PRO A 97 10.88 -4.60 3.92
C PRO A 97 12.10 -4.67 3.00
N LEU A 98 12.03 -3.96 1.88
CA LEU A 98 13.14 -3.79 0.97
C LEU A 98 14.05 -2.67 1.47
N GLY A 99 15.05 -3.03 2.27
CA GLY A 99 15.97 -2.07 2.89
C GLY A 99 15.58 -1.72 4.32
N GLU A 100 15.99 -0.53 4.76
CA GLU A 100 15.74 -0.08 6.13
C GLU A 100 14.34 0.50 6.28
N VAL A 101 13.74 0.29 7.44
CA VAL A 101 12.46 0.86 7.82
C VAL A 101 12.68 2.28 8.34
N VAL A 102 12.07 3.26 7.69
CA VAL A 102 12.19 4.68 8.04
C VAL A 102 11.22 4.98 9.18
N GLY A 103 11.77 5.36 10.34
CA GLY A 103 10.98 5.91 11.45
C GLY A 103 10.53 7.33 11.12
N THR A 104 9.23 7.60 11.21
CA THR A 104 8.71 8.96 10.99
C THR A 104 8.84 9.84 12.22
N GLY A 105 9.09 9.23 13.39
CA GLY A 105 9.05 9.91 14.70
C GLY A 105 7.63 10.15 15.23
N ILE A 106 6.58 9.90 14.44
CA ILE A 106 5.18 10.10 14.83
C ILE A 106 4.73 8.90 15.67
N ARG A 107 4.43 9.11 16.95
CA ARG A 107 3.97 8.06 17.87
C ARG A 107 2.46 8.12 18.06
N THR A 108 1.85 6.94 18.04
CA THR A 108 0.40 6.73 18.17
C THR A 108 0.11 5.66 19.22
N ALA A 109 -1.17 5.42 19.50
CA ALA A 109 -1.58 4.30 20.35
C ALA A 109 -1.23 2.92 19.75
N ALA A 110 -1.10 2.82 18.43
CA ALA A 110 -0.73 1.61 17.70
C ALA A 110 0.80 1.41 17.56
N GLY A 111 1.61 2.37 18.01
CA GLY A 111 3.06 2.38 17.85
C GLY A 111 3.58 3.58 17.07
N GLU A 112 4.85 3.54 16.66
CA GLU A 112 5.43 4.56 15.79
C GLU A 112 4.99 4.33 14.35
N ILE A 113 4.55 5.38 13.65
CA ILE A 113 4.33 5.30 12.20
C ILE A 113 5.69 5.15 11.52
N VAL A 114 5.80 4.17 10.63
CA VAL A 114 6.99 3.90 9.85
C VAL A 114 6.65 3.84 8.37
N ILE A 115 7.63 4.13 7.53
CA ILE A 115 7.54 3.98 6.08
C ILE A 115 8.65 3.04 5.62
N PHE A 116 8.33 2.06 4.81
CA PHE A 116 9.32 1.16 4.23
C PHE A 116 9.00 0.80 2.80
N ALA A 117 10.02 0.54 2.00
CA ALA A 117 9.82 0.05 0.65
C ALA A 117 9.45 -1.44 0.67
N LYS A 118 8.65 -1.88 -0.28
CA LYS A 118 8.30 -3.30 -0.49
C LYS A 118 8.38 -3.62 -1.97
N ALA A 119 8.87 -4.81 -2.30
CA ALA A 119 8.93 -5.28 -3.68
C ALA A 119 7.52 -5.40 -4.29
N VAL A 120 7.39 -4.97 -5.54
CA VAL A 120 6.20 -5.18 -6.38
C VAL A 120 6.56 -6.26 -7.38
N ASP A 121 5.94 -7.44 -7.25
CA ASP A 121 6.19 -8.61 -8.10
C ASP A 121 5.01 -8.84 -9.04
N GLU A 122 4.82 -7.90 -9.97
CA GLU A 122 3.82 -7.99 -11.05
C GLU A 122 4.43 -7.71 -12.43
N PRO A 123 5.50 -8.42 -12.85
CA PRO A 123 6.28 -8.07 -14.05
C PRO A 123 5.46 -8.10 -15.35
N GLN A 124 4.35 -8.84 -15.37
CA GLN A 124 3.46 -8.92 -16.54
C GLN A 124 2.56 -7.68 -16.71
N ILE A 125 2.25 -7.00 -15.60
CA ILE A 125 1.32 -5.86 -15.57
C ILE A 125 2.07 -4.55 -15.37
N LEU A 126 3.13 -4.57 -14.57
CA LEU A 126 3.93 -3.42 -14.15
C LEU A 126 5.44 -3.72 -14.35
N PRO A 127 5.92 -3.92 -15.59
CA PRO A 127 7.28 -4.39 -15.86
C PRO A 127 8.38 -3.45 -15.36
N ASP A 128 8.11 -2.13 -15.31
CA ASP A 128 9.10 -1.11 -14.92
C ASP A 128 8.93 -0.65 -13.45
N ILE A 129 8.06 -1.31 -12.67
CA ILE A 129 7.78 -0.98 -11.28
C ILE A 129 8.14 -2.18 -10.41
N HIS A 130 9.21 -2.01 -9.66
CA HIS A 130 9.87 -3.04 -8.86
C HIS A 130 9.61 -2.85 -7.37
N PHE A 131 9.21 -1.64 -6.94
CA PHE A 131 8.89 -1.37 -5.54
C PHE A 131 7.74 -0.38 -5.36
N GLY A 132 7.17 -0.40 -4.18
CA GLY A 132 6.25 0.60 -3.64
C GLY A 132 6.65 0.97 -2.21
N LEU A 133 5.95 1.95 -1.64
CA LEU A 133 6.07 2.29 -0.24
C LEU A 133 4.89 1.74 0.56
N VAL A 134 5.17 1.40 1.80
CA VAL A 134 4.20 0.94 2.78
C VAL A 134 4.34 1.82 4.02
N ALA A 135 3.25 2.45 4.41
CA ALA A 135 3.09 3.00 5.75
C ALA A 135 2.54 1.92 6.69
N GLY A 136 3.08 1.88 7.90
CA GLY A 136 2.72 0.90 8.92
C GLY A 136 2.96 1.42 10.33
N PHE A 137 2.60 0.62 11.32
CA PHE A 137 2.95 0.85 12.71
C PHE A 137 4.10 -0.06 13.13
N ARG A 138 5.01 0.47 13.93
CA ARG A 138 6.09 -0.26 14.59
C ARG A 138 5.89 -0.20 16.09
N ASP A 139 5.75 -1.38 16.69
CA ASP A 139 5.80 -1.57 18.14
C ASP A 139 6.86 -2.62 18.48
N GLY A 140 7.96 -2.16 19.10
CA GLY A 140 9.16 -2.96 19.28
C GLY A 140 9.70 -3.49 17.95
N GLY A 141 9.71 -4.82 17.80
CA GLY A 141 10.14 -5.51 16.58
C GLY A 141 9.00 -5.86 15.61
N ASN A 142 7.73 -5.59 15.98
CA ASN A 142 6.59 -5.91 15.13
C ASN A 142 6.32 -4.78 14.14
N LEU A 143 6.03 -5.14 12.88
CA LEU A 143 5.67 -4.21 11.82
C LEU A 143 4.28 -4.57 11.31
N GLU A 144 3.34 -3.66 11.46
CA GLU A 144 1.98 -3.81 10.96
C GLU A 144 1.76 -2.88 9.75
N PRO A 145 1.69 -3.42 8.52
CA PRO A 145 1.43 -2.60 7.34
C PRO A 145 -0.03 -2.17 7.29
N VAL A 146 -0.31 -0.90 6.99
CA VAL A 146 -1.68 -0.38 6.94
C VAL A 146 -2.05 0.28 5.62
N LEU A 147 -1.09 0.91 4.93
CA LEU A 147 -1.34 1.55 3.63
C LEU A 147 -0.15 1.30 2.70
N ALA A 148 -0.42 0.77 1.51
CA ALA A 148 0.59 0.54 0.47
C ALA A 148 0.27 1.39 -0.77
N THR A 149 1.31 1.97 -1.35
CA THR A 149 1.24 2.83 -2.54
C THR A 149 2.44 2.57 -3.45
N ASN A 150 2.23 2.62 -4.77
CA ASN A 150 3.26 2.39 -5.77
C ASN A 150 2.94 3.17 -7.06
N GLU A 151 3.95 3.37 -7.89
CA GLU A 151 3.76 3.88 -9.24
C GLU A 151 2.95 2.87 -10.08
N PHE A 152 2.18 3.35 -11.05
CA PHE A 152 1.36 2.54 -11.93
C PHE A 152 1.58 2.85 -13.42
N ARG A 153 2.38 3.86 -13.74
CA ARG A 153 2.77 4.22 -15.11
C ARG A 153 4.26 4.54 -15.19
N GLY A 154 4.91 4.04 -16.24
CA GLY A 154 6.34 4.24 -16.45
C GLY A 154 7.19 3.54 -15.41
N SER A 155 8.42 4.01 -15.24
CA SER A 155 9.38 3.43 -14.32
C SER A 155 9.24 4.02 -12.91
N ASP A 156 9.33 3.14 -11.91
CA ASP A 156 9.43 3.49 -10.49
C ASP A 156 10.64 4.39 -10.13
N ARG A 157 11.61 4.53 -11.05
CA ARG A 157 12.81 5.36 -10.91
C ARG A 157 12.88 6.50 -11.92
N SER A 158 11.80 6.74 -12.67
CA SER A 158 11.74 7.94 -13.51
C SER A 158 11.88 9.20 -12.65
N PHE A 159 12.51 10.25 -13.15
CA PHE A 159 12.78 11.43 -12.32
C PHE A 159 11.47 12.14 -11.95
N GLY A 160 11.21 12.33 -10.65
CA GLY A 160 10.01 13.02 -10.19
C GLY A 160 9.46 12.52 -8.85
N PHE A 161 8.27 13.01 -8.51
CA PHE A 161 7.49 12.55 -7.36
C PHE A 161 6.64 11.35 -7.74
N HIS A 162 6.63 10.34 -6.87
CA HIS A 162 5.93 9.08 -7.09
C HIS A 162 5.19 8.64 -5.83
N ALA A 163 4.21 7.75 -6.06
CA ALA A 163 3.49 7.01 -5.02
C ALA A 163 3.03 7.90 -3.85
N THR A 164 2.56 9.12 -4.15
CA THR A 164 2.10 10.06 -3.12
C THR A 164 0.68 9.68 -2.68
N ASP A 165 0.53 9.32 -1.41
CA ASP A 165 -0.74 8.90 -0.81
C ASP A 165 -0.74 9.25 0.70
N GLY A 166 -1.83 8.96 1.40
CA GLY A 166 -1.98 9.22 2.84
C GLY A 166 -2.87 10.42 3.16
N GLY A 167 -2.95 10.74 4.45
CA GLY A 167 -3.93 11.68 5.01
C GLY A 167 -5.27 11.04 5.42
N GLU A 168 -5.44 9.74 5.15
CA GLU A 168 -6.58 8.98 5.63
C GLU A 168 -6.38 8.50 7.07
N VAL A 169 -7.49 8.29 7.78
CA VAL A 169 -7.51 7.71 9.12
C VAL A 169 -7.65 6.20 9.00
N LEU A 170 -6.63 5.46 9.45
CA LEU A 170 -6.62 3.99 9.52
C LEU A 170 -6.37 3.59 10.97
N GLN A 171 -7.19 2.66 11.49
CA GLN A 171 -7.11 2.22 12.89
C GLN A 171 -7.14 3.39 13.89
N ASP A 172 -8.02 4.36 13.65
CA ASP A 172 -8.17 5.58 14.46
C ASP A 172 -6.91 6.46 14.53
N GLN A 173 -5.93 6.25 13.64
CA GLN A 173 -4.73 7.08 13.50
C GLN A 173 -4.65 7.73 12.12
N THR A 174 -4.28 9.00 12.07
CA THR A 174 -4.03 9.70 10.79
C THR A 174 -2.68 9.27 10.23
N ILE A 175 -2.70 8.67 9.04
CA ILE A 175 -1.48 8.34 8.32
C ILE A 175 -0.95 9.62 7.66
N PRO A 176 0.33 10.00 7.85
CA PRO A 176 0.88 11.19 7.21
C PRO A 176 0.80 11.06 5.70
N VAL A 177 0.71 12.19 5.00
CA VAL A 177 0.93 12.20 3.56
C VAL A 177 2.40 11.88 3.31
N PHE A 178 2.65 10.88 2.46
CA PHE A 178 3.98 10.37 2.18
C PHE A 178 4.15 9.98 0.72
N GLY A 179 5.40 9.79 0.30
CA GLY A 179 5.76 9.35 -1.04
C GLY A 179 7.27 9.24 -1.18
N TYR A 180 7.76 9.14 -2.42
CA TYR A 180 9.18 9.29 -2.69
C TYR A 180 9.45 10.20 -3.88
N PHE A 181 10.64 10.77 -3.90
CA PHE A 181 11.19 11.49 -5.03
C PHE A 181 12.35 10.69 -5.61
N ALA A 182 12.28 10.39 -6.90
CA ALA A 182 13.36 9.78 -7.67
C ALA A 182 14.27 10.89 -8.21
N GLY A 183 15.38 11.10 -7.50
CA GLY A 183 16.39 12.12 -7.69
C GLY A 183 17.00 12.51 -6.34
N ALA A 184 18.25 12.99 -6.34
CA ALA A 184 18.99 13.32 -5.12
C ALA A 184 18.49 14.64 -4.45
N ALA A 185 17.22 14.66 -4.04
CA ALA A 185 16.64 15.78 -3.31
C ALA A 185 17.22 15.87 -1.90
N ALA A 186 17.62 17.08 -1.50
CA ALA A 186 18.02 17.38 -0.13
C ALA A 186 16.87 17.95 0.70
N SER A 187 15.88 18.57 0.05
CA SER A 187 14.66 19.02 0.72
C SER A 187 13.46 18.95 -0.22
N ILE A 188 12.28 18.75 0.36
CA ILE A 188 11.00 18.72 -0.34
C ILE A 188 10.05 19.64 0.41
N THR A 189 9.31 20.45 -0.33
CA THR A 189 8.28 21.35 0.21
C THR A 189 6.97 21.19 -0.52
N THR A 190 5.89 21.57 0.13
CA THR A 190 4.58 21.79 -0.49
C THR A 190 4.00 23.12 -0.01
N THR A 191 2.89 23.57 -0.60
CA THR A 191 2.11 24.69 -0.05
C THR A 191 0.74 24.18 0.37
N VAL A 192 0.35 24.51 1.60
CA VAL A 192 -0.99 24.25 2.14
C VAL A 192 -1.55 25.58 2.63
N HIS A 193 -2.72 25.98 2.11
CA HIS A 193 -3.36 27.26 2.43
C HIS A 193 -2.42 28.49 2.31
N GLY A 194 -1.56 28.51 1.28
CA GLY A 194 -0.61 29.60 1.03
C GLY A 194 0.64 29.59 1.91
N LYS A 195 0.78 28.63 2.83
CA LYS A 195 1.97 28.45 3.66
C LYS A 195 2.85 27.34 3.10
N THR A 196 4.14 27.63 2.94
CA THR A 196 5.13 26.61 2.58
C THR A 196 5.39 25.70 3.77
N ILE A 197 5.21 24.40 3.57
CA ILE A 197 5.46 23.34 4.54
C ILE A 197 6.61 22.48 4.03
N GLN A 198 7.59 22.23 4.90
CA GLN A 198 8.71 21.36 4.61
C GLN A 198 8.36 19.91 4.98
N ALA A 199 8.72 18.97 4.11
CA ALA A 199 8.63 17.55 4.40
C ALA A 199 9.82 17.10 5.25
N ASN A 200 9.60 16.09 6.07
CA ASN A 200 10.68 15.25 6.55
C ASN A 200 11.17 14.36 5.40
N VAL A 201 12.47 14.10 5.34
CA VAL A 201 13.08 13.33 4.25
C VAL A 201 14.06 12.30 4.81
N ALA A 202 14.11 11.13 4.15
CA ALA A 202 15.08 10.08 4.41
C ALA A 202 15.55 9.48 3.08
N LYS A 203 16.85 9.25 2.95
CA LYS A 203 17.39 8.52 1.80
C LYS A 203 17.07 7.04 1.95
N TRP A 204 16.61 6.43 0.88
CA TRP A 204 16.35 4.99 0.90
C TRP A 204 17.67 4.22 0.90
N SER A 205 17.80 3.21 1.77
CA SER A 205 19.06 2.50 1.95
C SER A 205 19.47 1.60 0.78
N LYS A 206 18.54 1.27 -0.13
CA LYS A 206 18.86 0.49 -1.35
C LYS A 206 19.26 1.35 -2.54
N ASP A 207 18.80 2.59 -2.60
CA ASP A 207 19.13 3.55 -3.65
C ASP A 207 19.10 4.96 -3.07
N LEU A 208 20.27 5.56 -2.90
CA LEU A 208 20.42 6.89 -2.31
C LEU A 208 19.90 8.01 -3.22
N ASN A 209 19.58 7.71 -4.49
CA ASN A 209 18.89 8.64 -5.38
C ASN A 209 17.37 8.60 -5.18
N VAL A 210 16.83 7.73 -4.33
CA VAL A 210 15.43 7.73 -3.95
C VAL A 210 15.30 8.31 -2.55
N VAL A 211 14.50 9.36 -2.44
CA VAL A 211 14.26 10.09 -1.19
C VAL A 211 12.82 9.87 -0.78
N ILE A 212 12.62 9.17 0.34
CA ILE A 212 11.31 9.00 0.97
C ILE A 212 10.99 10.30 1.71
N PHE A 213 9.77 10.80 1.57
CA PHE A 213 9.31 11.98 2.27
C PHE A 213 7.98 11.75 2.96
N TRP A 214 7.74 12.51 4.03
CA TRP A 214 6.45 12.56 4.71
C TRP A 214 6.24 13.93 5.35
N PHE A 215 4.98 14.33 5.48
CA PHE A 215 4.61 15.58 6.14
C PHE A 215 4.07 15.32 7.55
N ASP A 216 4.14 16.35 8.39
CA ASP A 216 3.38 16.38 9.64
C ASP A 216 1.88 16.35 9.32
N PRO A 217 1.12 15.34 9.81
CA PRO A 217 -0.33 15.23 9.57
C PRO A 217 -1.13 16.47 10.00
N VAL A 218 -0.63 17.25 10.97
CA VAL A 218 -1.29 18.48 11.42
C VAL A 218 -1.11 19.60 10.39
N ALA A 219 0.06 19.66 9.74
CA ALA A 219 0.36 20.68 8.74
C ALA A 219 -0.18 20.34 7.35
N VAL A 220 -0.25 19.04 7.03
CA VAL A 220 -0.74 18.50 5.76
C VAL A 220 -1.72 17.36 6.07
N PRO A 221 -3.02 17.67 6.21
CA PRO A 221 -4.02 16.70 6.67
C PRO A 221 -4.40 15.68 5.59
N ASP A 222 -4.29 16.04 4.30
CA ASP A 222 -4.67 15.18 3.18
C ASP A 222 -3.76 15.39 1.98
N SER A 223 -3.47 14.32 1.24
CA SER A 223 -2.74 14.33 -0.03
C SER A 223 -3.38 15.27 -1.06
N ALA A 224 -4.71 15.43 -1.04
CA ALA A 224 -5.42 16.35 -1.92
C ALA A 224 -5.12 17.84 -1.61
N SER A 225 -4.57 18.15 -0.43
CA SER A 225 -4.21 19.53 -0.03
C SER A 225 -2.84 19.98 -0.56
N LEU A 226 -2.05 19.06 -1.12
CA LEU A 226 -0.71 19.36 -1.63
C LEU A 226 -0.79 20.28 -2.85
N THR A 227 -0.07 21.40 -2.84
CA THR A 227 -0.03 22.29 -4.01
C THR A 227 1.28 23.08 -4.11
N PRO A 228 2.00 22.98 -5.25
CA PRO A 228 2.60 21.76 -5.77
C PRO A 228 3.71 21.22 -4.84
N LEU A 229 4.06 19.94 -5.01
CA LEU A 229 5.30 19.40 -4.44
C LEU A 229 6.51 19.96 -5.18
N ILE A 230 7.53 20.37 -4.44
CA ILE A 230 8.76 20.94 -4.98
C ILE A 230 9.95 20.29 -4.28
N ALA A 231 10.84 19.69 -5.07
CA ALA A 231 12.11 19.14 -4.60
C ALA A 231 13.25 20.12 -4.91
N TYR A 232 14.22 20.18 -4.00
CA TYR A 232 15.45 20.97 -4.14
C TYR A 232 16.68 20.10 -3.92
N ASP A 233 17.76 20.41 -4.62
CA ASP A 233 19.08 19.80 -4.39
C ASP A 233 19.75 20.34 -3.12
N SER A 234 20.94 19.84 -2.78
CA SER A 234 21.72 20.28 -1.62
C SER A 234 22.22 21.72 -1.69
N LYS A 235 22.14 22.36 -2.86
CA LYS A 235 22.49 23.77 -3.09
C LYS A 235 21.24 24.68 -3.02
N GLY A 236 20.06 24.12 -2.81
CA GLY A 236 18.78 24.84 -2.82
C GLY A 236 18.23 25.09 -4.23
N SER A 237 18.81 24.49 -5.27
CA SER A 237 18.30 24.62 -6.63
C SER A 237 17.06 23.75 -6.80
N ARG A 238 16.00 24.30 -7.40
CA ARG A 238 14.78 23.56 -7.68
C ARG A 238 15.06 22.44 -8.71
N LEU A 239 14.72 21.21 -8.34
CA LEU A 239 14.86 20.01 -9.19
C LEU A 239 13.64 19.80 -10.09
N THR A 240 12.48 20.26 -9.63
CA THR A 240 11.20 20.15 -10.34
C THR A 240 10.94 21.40 -11.18
N LYS A 241 10.30 21.25 -12.34
CA LYS A 241 9.94 22.39 -13.20
C LYS A 241 8.55 22.91 -12.84
#